data_AF-A0A1H3XI24-F1
#
_entry.id   AF-A0A1H3XI24-F1
#
_cell.length_a   1.000
_cell.length_b   1.000
_cell.length_c   1.000
_cell.angle_alpha   90.00
_cell.angle_beta   90.00
_cell.angle_gamma   90.00
#
_symmetry.space_group_name_H-M   'P 1'
#
loop_
_entity.id
_entity.type
_entity.pdbx_description
1 polymer ?
#
loop_
_entity_poly.entity_id
_entity_poly.type
_entity_poly.pdbx_seq_one_letter_code
_entity_poly.pdbx_strand_id
1 'polypeptide(L)'
;MAYKNKEKKGLRYPAINDLIAKADNKYELVLATAKRAREIIDGDEPLVKIQIDNPVSIATAEIAEDLVKITKLEEVEEVEVDLVFPEDDGASAPTTADLAEGL
;
A
#
# COMPACT_ATOMS: atom_id res chain seq x y z
N MET A 1 -6.74 -22.08 -10.58
CA MET A 1 -6.12 -21.70 -11.87
C MET A 1 -4.96 -20.76 -11.54
N ALA A 2 -3.71 -21.21 -11.68
CA ALA A 2 -2.55 -20.33 -11.46
C ALA A 2 -2.59 -19.19 -12.48
N TYR A 3 -2.41 -17.94 -12.03
CA TYR A 3 -2.35 -16.75 -12.90
C TYR A 3 -1.00 -16.70 -13.64
N LYS A 4 -0.72 -17.74 -14.42
CA LYS A 4 0.47 -17.84 -15.28
C LYS A 4 0.15 -17.20 -16.62
N ASN A 5 0.75 -16.02 -16.81
CA ASN A 5 1.05 -15.40 -18.10
C ASN A 5 -0.14 -15.03 -19.02
N LYS A 6 -0.75 -13.87 -18.74
CA LYS A 6 -1.33 -13.03 -19.80
C LYS A 6 -0.43 -11.80 -19.95
N GLU A 7 0.63 -11.90 -20.74
CA GLU A 7 1.36 -10.74 -21.25
C GLU A 7 0.44 -9.89 -22.17
N LYS A 8 -0.50 -9.14 -21.59
CA LYS A 8 -1.04 -7.96 -22.29
C LYS A 8 -0.06 -6.82 -22.04
N LYS A 9 0.83 -6.61 -23.01
CA LYS A 9 1.80 -5.52 -23.11
C LYS A 9 1.26 -4.22 -22.47
N GLY A 10 1.75 -3.88 -21.28
CA GLY A 10 1.48 -2.60 -20.59
C GLY A 10 0.52 -2.62 -19.39
N LEU A 11 -0.23 -3.71 -19.13
CA LEU A 11 -1.15 -3.77 -17.98
C LEU A 11 -0.65 -4.76 -16.92
N ARG A 12 -0.59 -4.32 -15.65
CA ARG A 12 -0.25 -5.18 -14.51
C ARG A 12 -1.38 -6.16 -14.24
N TYR A 13 -1.01 -7.43 -14.03
CA TYR A 13 -1.92 -8.50 -13.65
C TYR A 13 -1.64 -8.95 -12.20
N PRO A 14 -2.66 -9.41 -11.46
CA PRO A 14 -4.07 -9.53 -11.87
C PRO A 14 -4.78 -8.18 -12.06
N ALA A 15 -5.75 -8.11 -12.97
CA ALA A 15 -6.49 -6.87 -13.21
C ALA A 15 -7.53 -6.65 -12.11
N ILE A 16 -7.82 -5.38 -11.77
CA ILE A 16 -8.78 -5.04 -10.71
C ILE A 16 -10.14 -5.71 -10.93
N ASN A 17 -10.61 -5.80 -12.17
CA ASN A 17 -11.89 -6.41 -12.52
C ASN A 17 -11.97 -7.89 -12.12
N ASP A 18 -10.84 -8.60 -12.14
CA ASP A 18 -10.76 -10.01 -11.75
C ASP A 18 -10.78 -10.17 -10.21
N LEU A 19 -10.40 -9.11 -9.48
CA LEU A 19 -10.31 -9.08 -8.02
C LEU A 19 -11.60 -8.60 -7.33
N ILE A 20 -12.47 -7.85 -8.03
CA ILE A 20 -13.70 -7.29 -7.44
C ILE A 20 -14.58 -8.40 -6.83
N ALA A 21 -14.60 -9.59 -7.42
CA ALA A 21 -15.38 -10.72 -6.91
C ALA A 21 -14.82 -11.35 -5.62
N LYS A 22 -13.63 -10.94 -5.17
CA LYS A 22 -12.97 -11.44 -3.95
C LYS A 22 -13.31 -10.62 -2.71
N ALA A 23 -13.99 -9.49 -2.86
CA ALA A 23 -14.34 -8.57 -1.78
C ALA A 23 -15.82 -8.18 -1.85
N ASP A 24 -16.42 -7.76 -0.73
CA ASP A 24 -17.79 -7.26 -0.74
C ASP A 24 -17.87 -5.88 -1.42
N ASN A 25 -16.81 -5.08 -1.32
CA ASN A 25 -16.71 -3.80 -2.01
C ASN A 25 -15.27 -3.47 -2.45
N LYS A 26 -15.15 -2.47 -3.33
CA LYS A 26 -13.86 -2.07 -3.93
C LYS A 26 -12.89 -1.47 -2.90
N TYR A 27 -13.38 -0.83 -1.85
CA TYR A 27 -12.55 -0.18 -0.85
C TYR A 27 -11.93 -1.19 0.11
N GLU A 28 -12.68 -2.22 0.50
CA GLU A 28 -12.17 -3.36 1.27
C GLU A 28 -11.03 -4.07 0.55
N LEU A 29 -11.19 -4.31 -0.76
CA LEU A 29 -10.12 -4.85 -1.59
C LEU A 29 -8.85 -3.99 -1.52
N VAL A 30 -9.00 -2.66 -1.64
CA VAL A 30 -7.86 -1.73 -1.58
C VAL A 30 -7.20 -1.73 -0.20
N LEU A 31 -7.99 -1.70 0.87
CA LEU A 31 -7.49 -1.71 2.24
C LEU A 31 -6.75 -3.01 2.56
N ALA A 32 -7.33 -4.16 2.23
CA ALA A 32 -6.70 -5.46 2.45
C ALA A 32 -5.43 -5.61 1.63
N THR A 33 -5.44 -5.19 0.36
CA THR A 33 -4.24 -5.18 -0.50
C THR A 33 -3.15 -4.31 0.10
N ALA A 34 -3.48 -3.10 0.57
CA ALA A 34 -2.52 -2.17 1.16
C ALA A 34 -1.94 -2.71 2.46
N LYS A 35 -2.77 -3.29 3.33
CA LYS A 35 -2.33 -3.95 4.56
C LYS A 35 -1.35 -5.08 4.27
N ARG A 36 -1.74 -6.00 3.37
CA ARG A 36 -0.87 -7.13 3.02
C ARG A 36 0.44 -6.70 2.35
N ALA A 37 0.39 -5.67 1.51
CA ALA A 37 1.60 -5.12 0.91
C ALA A 37 2.56 -4.54 1.96
N ARG A 38 2.05 -3.95 3.05
CA ARG A 38 2.88 -3.48 4.17
C ARG A 38 3.52 -4.65 4.91
N GLU A 39 2.77 -5.70 5.23
CA GLU A 39 3.31 -6.90 5.88
C GLU A 39 4.50 -7.48 5.10
N ILE A 40 4.38 -7.56 3.76
CA ILE A 40 5.47 -8.00 2.88
C ILE A 40 6.69 -7.06 2.96
N ILE A 41 6.47 -5.74 3.05
CA ILE A 41 7.55 -4.76 3.23
C ILE A 41 8.23 -4.92 4.60
N ASP A 42 7.45 -5.23 5.64
CA ASP A 42 7.92 -5.44 7.01
C ASP A 42 8.68 -6.77 7.16
N GLY A 43 8.68 -7.62 6.13
CA GLY A 43 9.50 -8.82 6.03
C GLY A 43 8.73 -10.14 5.95
N ASP A 44 7.40 -10.10 5.88
CA ASP A 44 6.61 -11.31 5.69
C ASP A 44 6.92 -11.98 4.35
N GLU A 45 7.00 -13.31 4.36
CA GLU A 45 7.26 -14.08 3.17
C GLU A 45 6.06 -14.04 2.19
N PRO A 46 6.30 -13.77 0.90
CA PRO A 46 5.31 -13.96 -0.15
C PRO A 46 4.80 -15.39 -0.22
N LEU A 47 3.48 -15.56 -0.18
CA LEU A 47 2.81 -16.85 -0.32
C LEU A 47 2.74 -17.32 -1.78
N VAL A 48 2.92 -16.38 -2.72
CA VAL A 48 2.90 -16.65 -4.15
C VAL A 48 4.26 -16.34 -4.79
N LYS A 49 4.68 -17.20 -5.72
CA LYS A 49 5.91 -17.00 -6.50
C LYS A 49 5.59 -16.34 -7.84
N ILE A 50 5.71 -15.01 -7.90
CA ILE A 50 5.67 -14.24 -9.16
C ILE A 50 7.06 -13.74 -9.54
N GLN A 51 7.24 -13.42 -10.83
CA GLN A 51 8.49 -12.83 -11.35
C GLN A 51 8.67 -11.35 -10.98
N ILE A 52 7.62 -10.71 -10.46
CA ILE A 52 7.59 -9.29 -10.17
C ILE A 52 7.81 -9.08 -8.68
N ASP A 53 8.90 -8.43 -8.32
CA ASP A 53 9.21 -8.05 -6.94
C ASP A 53 8.59 -6.69 -6.60
N ASN A 54 7.26 -6.65 -6.54
CA ASN A 54 6.52 -5.48 -6.10
C ASN A 54 5.48 -5.92 -5.07
N PRO A 55 5.53 -5.40 -3.82
CA PRO A 55 4.66 -5.86 -2.74
C PRO A 55 3.16 -5.82 -3.06
N VAL A 56 2.72 -4.79 -3.78
CA VAL A 56 1.30 -4.66 -4.20
C VAL A 56 0.94 -5.70 -5.25
N SER A 57 1.85 -5.99 -6.19
CA SER A 57 1.64 -7.03 -7.20
C SER A 57 1.60 -8.42 -6.57
N ILE A 58 2.40 -8.65 -5.53
CA ILE A 58 2.40 -9.90 -4.76
C ILE A 58 1.10 -10.02 -3.98
N ALA A 59 0.71 -9.01 -3.19
CA ALA A 59 -0.51 -9.02 -2.39
C ALA A 59 -1.78 -9.24 -3.25
N THR A 60 -1.87 -8.56 -4.40
CA THR A 60 -2.99 -8.77 -5.33
C THR A 60 -3.02 -10.17 -5.93
N ALA A 61 -1.86 -10.77 -6.20
CA ALA A 61 -1.76 -12.14 -6.67
C ALA A 61 -2.14 -13.16 -5.57
N GLU A 62 -1.74 -12.93 -4.31
CA GLU A 62 -2.14 -13.76 -3.17
C GLU A 62 -3.66 -13.74 -2.94
N ILE A 63 -4.29 -12.57 -3.05
CA ILE A 63 -5.75 -12.42 -2.96
C ILE A 63 -6.44 -13.11 -4.15
N ALA A 64 -5.89 -12.99 -5.36
CA ALA A 64 -6.42 -13.67 -6.54
C ALA A 64 -6.40 -15.20 -6.41
N GLU A 65 -5.39 -15.75 -5.73
CA GLU A 65 -5.23 -17.19 -5.47
C GLU A 65 -5.92 -17.67 -4.17
N ASP A 66 -6.70 -16.81 -3.52
CA ASP A 66 -7.39 -17.10 -2.24
C ASP A 66 -6.45 -17.50 -1.09
N LEU A 67 -5.17 -17.15 -1.20
CA LEU A 67 -4.16 -17.39 -0.15
C LEU A 67 -4.29 -16.37 0.99
N VAL A 68 -4.74 -15.16 0.66
CA VAL A 68 -5.08 -14.09 1.60
C VAL A 68 -6.58 -13.80 1.47
N LYS A 69 -7.29 -13.83 2.60
CA LYS A 69 -8.72 -13.53 2.65
C LYS A 69 -8.98 -12.14 3.22
N ILE A 70 -9.94 -11.45 2.64
CA ILE A 70 -10.40 -10.14 3.10
C ILE A 70 -11.38 -10.38 4.24
N THR A 71 -10.94 -10.14 5.47
CA THR A 71 -11.81 -10.19 6.66
C THR A 71 -12.28 -8.78 7.00
N LYS A 72 -13.53 -8.65 7.46
CA LYS A 72 -14.04 -7.38 7.99
C LYS A 72 -13.28 -7.05 9.27
N LEU A 73 -12.87 -5.80 9.41
CA LEU A 73 -12.25 -5.33 10.64
C LEU A 73 -13.26 -5.51 11.78
N GLU A 74 -12.91 -6.38 12.70
CA GLU A 74 -13.39 -6.30 14.08
C GLU A 74 -12.64 -5.13 14.76
N GLU A 75 -13.32 -4.47 15.70
CA GLU A 75 -12.99 -3.16 16.29
C GLU A 75 -11.49 -2.89 16.39
N VAL A 76 -11.04 -1.85 15.70
CA VAL A 76 -9.64 -1.40 15.77
C VAL A 76 -9.44 -0.75 17.13
N GLU A 77 -8.60 -1.36 17.98
CA GLU A 77 -8.09 -0.68 19.17
C GLU A 77 -7.39 0.61 18.72
N GLU A 78 -7.68 1.72 19.41
CA GLU A 78 -7.06 3.02 19.14
C GLU A 78 -5.55 2.88 19.32
N VAL A 79 -4.82 2.85 18.20
CA VAL A 79 -3.37 2.96 18.24
C VAL A 79 -3.06 4.44 18.45
N GLU A 80 -2.69 4.82 19.68
CA GLU A 80 -2.04 6.10 19.95
C GLU A 80 -0.72 6.14 19.17
N VAL A 81 -0.77 6.71 17.97
CA VAL A 81 0.43 7.07 17.23
C VAL A 81 0.99 8.32 17.88
N ASP A 82 2.03 8.14 18.71
CA ASP A 82 2.90 9.23 19.16
C ASP A 82 3.60 9.82 17.94
N LEU A 83 2.90 10.72 17.25
CA LEU A 83 3.45 11.57 16.22
C LEU A 83 4.44 12.51 16.91
N VAL A 84 5.69 12.06 17.04
CA VAL A 84 6.81 12.93 17.40
C VAL A 84 7.02 13.85 16.21
N PHE A 85 6.28 14.96 16.18
CA PHE A 85 6.66 16.11 15.39
C PHE A 85 8.00 16.58 15.99
N PRO A 86 9.11 16.54 15.24
CA PRO A 86 10.33 17.20 15.71
C PRO A 86 9.92 18.63 16.04
N GLU A 87 10.13 19.03 17.29
CA GLU A 87 9.92 20.42 17.68
C GLU A 87 10.80 21.25 16.76
N ASP A 88 10.15 22.12 15.99
CA ASP A 88 10.72 23.13 15.11
C ASP A 88 11.92 23.78 15.80
N ASP A 89 13.13 23.26 15.54
CA ASP A 89 14.38 23.81 16.01
C ASP A 89 14.76 25.00 15.12
N GLY A 90 13.87 25.99 15.09
CA GLY A 90 14.17 27.40 14.90
C GLY A 90 15.10 27.73 13.73
N ALA A 91 15.00 27.01 12.62
CA ALA A 91 15.54 27.50 11.36
C ALA A 91 14.59 28.60 10.89
N SER A 92 14.83 29.83 11.35
CA SER A 92 14.16 31.01 10.79
C SER A 92 14.40 30.98 9.28
N ALA A 93 13.40 30.56 8.50
CA ALA A 93 13.38 30.85 7.09
C ALA A 93 13.55 32.38 6.99
N PRO A 94 14.53 32.91 6.23
CA PRO A 94 14.69 34.35 6.10
C PRO A 94 13.36 34.89 5.61
N THR A 95 12.78 35.80 6.39
CA THR A 95 11.49 36.37 6.06
C THR A 95 11.69 37.27 4.84
N THR A 96 10.67 37.46 4.02
CA THR A 96 10.75 38.37 2.85
C THR A 96 11.07 39.83 3.24
N ALA A 97 11.05 40.18 4.53
CA ALA A 97 11.54 41.46 5.04
C ALA A 97 13.08 41.57 4.95
N ASP A 98 13.81 40.47 5.12
CA ASP A 98 15.28 40.47 5.20
C ASP A 98 15.96 40.69 3.83
N LEU A 99 15.22 40.53 2.72
CA LEU A 99 15.73 40.76 1.35
C LEU A 99 15.54 42.20 0.84
N ALA A 100 14.82 43.05 1.56
CA ALA A 100 14.44 44.39 1.08
C ALA A 100 15.43 45.51 1.46
N GLU A 101 16.38 45.28 2.36
CA GLU A 101 17.33 46.31 2.82
C GLU A 101 18.64 46.40 1.99
N GLY A 102 18.71 45.70 0.85
CA GLY A 102 19.93 45.56 0.04
C GLY A 102 19.95 46.30 -1.30
N LEU A 103 19.19 47.39 -1.50
CA LEU A 103 19.17 48.17 -2.75
C LEU A 103 19.33 49.68 -2.51
#